data_AF-A0AAD7U8L0-F1
#
_entry.id   AF-A0AAD7U8L0-F1
#
_cell.length_a   1.000
_cell.length_b   1.000
_cell.length_c   1.000
_cell.angle_alpha   90.00
_cell.angle_beta   90.00
_cell.angle_gamma   90.00
#
_symmetry.space_group_name_H-M   'P 1'
#
loop_
_entity.id
_entity.type
_entity.pdbx_description
1 polymer ?
#
loop_
_entity_poly.entity_id
_entity_poly.type
_entity_poly.pdbx_seq_one_letter_code
_entity_poly.pdbx_strand_id
1 'polypeptide(L)'
;MAAMAADSKTVADGLLAGGETMPGLAAVCTAAKTILDDVVHLQLTASDVTVAGARVAKTLVVLQMCADNANKVQMDEAAERLVAKLMSQLNDLMLGFQRHVESFEASGWLRRKWGMLDHGPRLTELDTAIVVCLRELRLAYQLLDDRRVASLLDAQKYELEEAMLAQVRRVMQERSLDEVSASLVLSEDDEVNTAVAKAARVPRDELDAELGELRSRAGAGTGNPQTNHDVVEPNVSEGIPGKASLIHKHEIRLESIESEPFAMGSVGRLHRGTYARNCVAVKLISLSGLSVSRRTKLMGEFTKEMTIMLSLRSPFVVQVFGTARYQCLILSKLY
;
A
#
# COMPACT_ATOMS: atom_id res chain seq x y z
N MET A 1 14.12 14.39 16.45
CA MET A 1 12.88 13.77 15.95
C MET A 1 11.71 14.00 16.90
N ALA A 2 11.73 13.57 18.17
CA ALA A 2 10.63 13.83 19.12
C ALA A 2 10.22 15.32 19.24
N ALA A 3 11.19 16.23 19.37
CA ALA A 3 10.92 17.68 19.37
C ALA A 3 10.26 18.17 18.08
N MET A 4 10.81 17.78 16.91
CA MET A 4 10.22 18.11 15.60
C MET A 4 8.78 17.58 15.46
N ALA A 5 8.52 16.36 15.94
CA ALA A 5 7.20 15.77 15.91
C ALA A 5 6.22 16.52 16.82
N ALA A 6 6.65 16.94 18.01
CA ALA A 6 5.86 17.78 18.91
C ALA A 6 5.53 19.14 18.26
N ASP A 7 6.54 19.84 17.73
CA ASP A 7 6.36 21.13 17.05
C ASP A 7 5.41 20.99 15.84
N SER A 8 5.55 19.92 15.07
CA SER A 8 4.70 19.64 13.91
C SER A 8 3.27 19.30 14.33
N LYS A 9 3.07 18.59 15.44
CA LYS A 9 1.73 18.36 16.00
C LYS A 9 1.09 19.67 16.45
N THR A 10 1.85 20.60 17.02
CA THR A 10 1.35 21.94 17.33
C THR A 10 0.91 22.69 16.08
N VAL A 11 1.64 22.58 14.97
CA VAL A 11 1.19 23.13 13.67
C VAL A 11 -0.12 22.49 13.22
N ALA A 12 -0.23 21.15 13.29
CA ALA A 12 -1.46 20.45 12.94
C ALA A 12 -2.65 20.86 13.84
N ASP A 13 -2.43 21.07 15.13
CA ASP A 13 -3.46 21.54 16.07
C ASP A 13 -3.89 22.99 15.75
N GLY A 14 -2.94 23.85 15.38
CA GLY A 14 -3.23 25.22 14.92
C GLY A 14 -4.08 25.22 13.65
N LEU A 15 -3.73 24.37 12.68
CA LEU A 15 -4.49 24.16 11.44
C LEU A 15 -5.92 23.66 11.72
N LEU A 16 -6.09 22.73 12.66
CA LEU A 16 -7.39 22.22 13.07
C LEU A 16 -8.24 23.27 13.79
N ALA A 17 -7.62 24.10 14.63
CA ALA A 17 -8.29 25.17 15.36
C ALA A 17 -8.71 26.35 14.46
N GLY A 18 -8.03 26.55 13.33
CA GLY A 18 -8.28 27.63 12.37
C GLY A 18 -9.62 27.59 11.62
N GLY A 19 -10.46 26.57 11.84
CA GLY A 19 -11.76 26.40 11.18
C GLY A 19 -11.67 25.90 9.73
N GLU A 20 -12.82 25.65 9.08
CA GLU A 20 -12.96 25.11 7.70
C GLU A 20 -12.55 26.12 6.60
N THR A 21 -11.36 26.71 6.68
CA THR A 21 -10.82 27.55 5.60
C THR A 21 -10.35 26.74 4.40
N MET A 22 -10.14 25.44 4.58
CA MET A 22 -9.66 24.53 3.53
C MET A 22 -10.41 23.18 3.59
N PRO A 23 -11.00 22.71 2.48
CA PRO A 23 -11.75 21.47 2.45
C PRO A 23 -10.84 20.26 2.71
N GLY A 24 -11.23 19.38 3.63
CA GLY A 24 -10.50 18.13 3.91
C GLY A 24 -9.22 18.28 4.74
N LEU A 25 -8.84 19.50 5.14
CA LEU A 25 -7.63 19.77 5.94
C LEU A 25 -7.60 18.98 7.25
N ALA A 26 -8.76 18.82 7.90
CA ALA A 26 -8.85 18.11 9.18
C ALA A 26 -8.45 16.62 9.08
N ALA A 27 -8.83 15.96 7.98
CA ALA A 27 -8.47 14.57 7.74
C ALA A 27 -6.95 14.42 7.56
N VAL A 28 -6.35 15.31 6.75
CA VAL A 28 -4.90 15.33 6.52
C VAL A 28 -4.13 15.60 7.81
N CYS A 29 -4.58 16.58 8.62
CA CYS A 29 -3.93 16.89 9.90
C CYS A 29 -4.04 15.72 10.89
N THR A 30 -5.17 15.03 10.93
CA THR A 30 -5.36 13.85 11.78
C THR A 30 -4.40 12.73 11.38
N ALA A 31 -4.34 12.39 10.08
CA ALA A 31 -3.40 11.39 9.59
C ALA A 31 -1.94 11.78 9.86
N ALA A 32 -1.58 13.05 9.68
CA ALA A 32 -0.25 13.56 9.97
C ALA A 32 0.14 13.38 11.45
N LYS A 33 -0.77 13.69 12.38
CA LYS A 33 -0.52 13.51 13.81
C LYS A 33 -0.26 12.05 14.16
N THR A 34 -1.08 11.12 13.65
CA THR A 34 -0.89 9.69 13.86
C THR A 34 0.48 9.22 13.35
N ILE A 35 0.85 9.59 12.12
CA ILE A 35 2.18 9.24 11.57
C ILE A 35 3.30 9.79 12.45
N LEU A 36 3.15 11.01 12.98
CA LEU A 36 4.15 11.61 13.86
C LEU A 36 4.20 10.93 15.25
N ASP A 37 3.12 10.33 15.75
CA ASP A 37 3.15 9.43 16.91
C ASP A 37 3.96 8.17 16.56
N ASP A 38 3.62 7.48 15.48
CA ASP A 38 4.29 6.25 15.05
C ASP A 38 5.79 6.48 14.80
N VAL A 39 6.16 7.58 14.16
CA VAL A 39 7.57 7.94 13.92
C VAL A 39 8.31 8.14 15.23
N VAL A 40 7.71 8.72 16.27
CA VAL A 40 8.39 8.89 17.57
C VAL A 40 8.67 7.52 18.21
N HIS A 41 7.75 6.57 18.04
CA HIS A 41 7.92 5.20 18.53
C HIS A 41 8.95 4.40 17.71
N LEU A 42 9.00 4.60 16.39
CA LEU A 42 9.76 3.76 15.44
C LEU A 42 11.02 4.42 14.88
N GLN A 43 11.33 5.66 15.25
CA GLN A 43 12.47 6.44 14.74
C GLN A 43 13.83 5.74 14.89
N LEU A 44 13.96 4.81 15.84
CA LEU A 44 15.19 4.07 16.07
C LEU A 44 15.31 2.85 15.14
N THR A 45 14.22 2.34 14.58
CA THR A 45 14.21 1.10 13.79
C THR A 45 14.94 1.24 12.46
N ALA A 46 14.73 2.34 11.73
CA ALA A 46 15.40 2.58 10.44
C ALA A 46 15.45 4.08 10.12
N SER A 47 16.47 4.53 9.37
CA SER A 47 16.56 5.94 8.96
C SER A 47 15.33 6.40 8.18
N ASP A 48 14.75 5.52 7.37
CA ASP A 48 13.62 5.84 6.50
C ASP A 48 12.35 6.25 7.28
N VAL A 49 12.19 5.74 8.50
CA VAL A 49 11.12 6.18 9.42
C VAL A 49 11.29 7.67 9.76
N THR A 50 12.52 8.08 10.04
CA THR A 50 12.82 9.49 10.36
C THR A 50 12.65 10.40 9.16
N VAL A 51 13.03 9.93 7.96
CA VAL A 51 12.82 10.64 6.69
C VAL A 51 11.32 10.82 6.41
N ALA A 52 10.53 9.77 6.63
CA ALA A 52 9.09 9.83 6.47
C ALA A 52 8.45 10.87 7.42
N GLY A 53 8.86 10.88 8.69
CA GLY A 53 8.42 11.91 9.65
C GLY A 53 8.81 13.34 9.24
N ALA A 54 10.01 13.53 8.69
CA ALA A 54 10.45 14.83 8.19
C ALA A 54 9.60 15.29 6.99
N ARG A 55 9.20 14.38 6.08
CA ARG A 55 8.24 14.68 5.01
C ARG A 55 6.91 15.14 5.57
N VAL A 56 6.34 14.42 6.55
CA VAL A 56 5.07 14.82 7.19
C VAL A 56 5.15 16.21 7.82
N ALA A 57 6.25 16.52 8.50
CA ALA A 57 6.49 17.86 9.05
C ALA A 57 6.53 18.94 7.94
N LYS A 58 7.25 18.69 6.84
CA LYS A 58 7.30 19.61 5.68
C LYS A 58 5.92 19.80 5.05
N THR A 59 5.12 18.74 4.93
CA THR A 59 3.73 18.79 4.44
C THR A 59 2.90 19.74 5.28
N LEU A 60 2.93 19.62 6.61
CA LEU A 60 2.19 20.49 7.52
C LEU A 60 2.62 21.96 7.41
N VAL A 61 3.92 22.23 7.23
CA VAL A 61 4.41 23.60 7.00
C VAL A 61 3.84 24.19 5.72
N VAL A 62 3.80 23.43 4.62
CA VAL A 62 3.20 23.90 3.36
C VAL A 62 1.70 24.16 3.54
N LEU A 63 0.98 23.27 4.24
CA LEU A 63 -0.44 23.45 4.52
C LEU A 63 -0.72 24.68 5.38
N GLN A 64 0.13 24.98 6.38
CA GLN A 64 0.06 26.23 7.14
C GLN A 64 0.19 27.45 6.24
N MET A 65 1.16 27.43 5.32
CA MET A 65 1.32 28.52 4.35
C MET A 65 0.09 28.69 3.44
N CYS A 66 -0.52 27.58 3.00
CA CYS A 66 -1.78 27.63 2.24
C CYS A 66 -2.92 28.21 3.08
N ALA A 67 -3.08 27.78 4.34
CA ALA A 67 -4.10 28.28 5.25
C ALA A 67 -3.94 29.79 5.51
N ASP A 68 -2.72 30.26 5.71
CA ASP A 68 -2.40 31.69 5.91
C ASP A 68 -2.75 32.55 4.68
N ASN A 69 -2.85 31.94 3.50
CA ASN A 69 -3.23 32.58 2.25
C ASN A 69 -4.68 32.33 1.82
N ALA A 70 -5.39 31.39 2.45
CA ALA A 70 -6.73 30.98 2.04
C ALA A 70 -7.72 32.15 1.97
N ASN A 71 -7.69 33.04 2.97
CA ASN A 71 -8.58 34.21 3.02
C ASN A 71 -8.14 35.37 2.09
N LYS A 72 -6.95 35.29 1.49
CA LYS A 72 -6.39 36.34 0.61
C LYS A 72 -6.61 36.02 -0.87
N VAL A 73 -6.84 34.74 -1.19
CA VAL A 73 -6.99 34.26 -2.55
C VAL A 73 -8.47 34.10 -2.86
N GLN A 74 -8.94 34.79 -3.90
CA GLN A 74 -10.28 34.55 -4.44
C GLN A 74 -10.20 33.37 -5.40
N MET A 75 -10.87 32.26 -5.05
CA MET A 75 -10.97 31.07 -5.89
C MET A 75 -12.28 31.08 -6.68
N ASP A 76 -12.24 30.55 -7.90
CA ASP A 76 -13.44 30.20 -8.62
C ASP A 76 -13.89 28.77 -8.26
N GLU A 77 -15.10 28.39 -8.67
CA GLU A 77 -15.68 27.07 -8.38
C GLU A 77 -14.85 25.89 -8.95
N ALA A 78 -14.06 26.13 -10.00
CA ALA A 78 -13.18 25.10 -10.57
C ALA A 78 -11.95 24.89 -9.69
N ALA A 79 -11.34 25.97 -9.23
CA ALA A 79 -10.21 25.97 -8.29
C ALA A 79 -10.60 25.36 -6.94
N GLU A 80 -11.77 25.70 -6.39
CA GLU A 80 -12.27 25.11 -5.14
C GLU A 80 -12.45 23.58 -5.25
N ARG A 81 -13.03 23.10 -6.36
CA ARG A 81 -13.18 21.66 -6.64
C ARG A 81 -11.83 20.98 -6.81
N LEU A 82 -10.87 21.64 -7.45
CA LEU A 82 -9.51 21.12 -7.58
C LEU A 82 -8.84 20.99 -6.20
N VAL A 83 -8.93 22.00 -5.35
CA VAL A 83 -8.37 21.98 -3.99
C VAL A 83 -9.00 20.85 -3.16
N ALA A 84 -10.32 20.69 -3.19
CA ALA A 84 -11.00 19.61 -2.48
C ALA A 84 -10.52 18.22 -2.94
N LYS A 85 -10.36 18.03 -4.25
CA LYS A 85 -9.81 16.79 -4.83
C LYS A 85 -8.36 16.56 -4.39
N LEU A 86 -7.51 17.59 -4.43
CA LEU A 86 -6.11 17.50 -4.02
C LEU A 86 -5.99 17.18 -2.52
N MET A 87 -6.81 17.79 -1.66
CA MET A 87 -6.80 17.48 -0.24
C MET A 87 -7.25 16.05 0.06
N SER A 88 -8.27 15.55 -0.63
CA SER A 88 -8.65 14.14 -0.55
C SER A 88 -7.51 13.22 -0.98
N GLN A 89 -6.85 13.53 -2.10
CA GLN A 89 -5.71 12.76 -2.59
C GLN A 89 -4.52 12.81 -1.61
N LEU A 90 -4.23 13.98 -1.04
CA LEU A 90 -3.19 14.14 -0.04
C LEU A 90 -3.48 13.29 1.19
N ASN A 91 -4.73 13.25 1.66
CA ASN A 91 -5.13 12.39 2.77
C ASN A 91 -4.88 10.91 2.46
N ASP A 92 -5.27 10.43 1.27
CA ASP A 92 -5.03 9.04 0.87
C ASP A 92 -3.54 8.68 0.82
N LEU A 93 -2.70 9.62 0.35
CA LEU A 93 -1.25 9.47 0.33
C LEU A 93 -0.65 9.45 1.74
N MET A 94 -1.15 10.28 2.65
CA MET A 94 -0.74 10.29 4.06
C MET A 94 -1.10 8.97 4.75
N LEU A 95 -2.29 8.44 4.50
CA LEU A 95 -2.67 7.10 4.98
C LEU A 95 -1.80 5.99 4.38
N GLY A 96 -1.32 6.16 3.14
CA GLY A 96 -0.31 5.28 2.54
C GLY A 96 1.02 5.32 3.29
N PHE A 97 1.49 6.53 3.62
CA PHE A 97 2.69 6.75 4.45
C PHE A 97 2.57 6.09 5.82
N GLN A 98 1.43 6.28 6.50
CA GLN A 98 1.15 5.68 7.80
C GLN A 98 1.35 4.16 7.76
N ARG A 99 0.71 3.47 6.81
CA ARG A 99 0.87 2.00 6.67
C ARG A 99 2.32 1.59 6.42
N HIS A 100 3.11 2.41 5.73
CA HIS A 100 4.52 2.13 5.51
C HIS A 100 5.37 2.32 6.76
N VAL A 101 5.03 3.27 7.62
CA VAL A 101 5.68 3.51 8.91
C VAL A 101 5.30 2.41 9.90
N GLU A 102 4.02 2.10 10.05
CA GLU A 102 3.51 1.01 10.90
C GLU A 102 4.14 -0.34 10.55
N SER A 103 4.49 -0.56 9.28
CA SER A 103 5.06 -1.84 8.87
C SER A 103 6.44 -2.13 9.50
N PHE A 104 7.12 -1.12 10.07
CA PHE A 104 8.38 -1.27 10.81
C PHE A 104 8.19 -1.72 12.26
N GLU A 105 6.96 -1.74 12.79
CA GLU A 105 6.69 -2.11 14.19
C GLU A 105 6.70 -3.63 14.41
N ALA A 106 6.20 -4.39 13.43
CA ALA A 106 6.04 -5.83 13.59
C ALA A 106 7.39 -6.57 13.42
N SER A 107 7.58 -7.65 14.17
CA SER A 107 8.77 -8.51 14.01
C SER A 107 8.82 -9.13 12.61
N GLY A 108 9.98 -9.22 11.98
CA GLY A 108 10.15 -9.69 10.61
C GLY A 108 9.77 -8.63 9.57
N TRP A 109 9.82 -7.34 9.95
CA TRP A 109 9.47 -6.24 9.07
C TRP A 109 10.41 -6.14 7.87
N LEU A 110 11.70 -6.47 8.04
CA LEU A 110 12.68 -6.37 6.97
C LEU A 110 12.32 -7.35 5.84
N ARG A 111 11.94 -8.57 6.20
CA ARG A 111 11.41 -9.56 5.25
C ARG A 111 10.16 -9.05 4.56
N ARG A 112 9.21 -8.51 5.33
CA ARG A 112 7.94 -7.99 4.77
C ARG A 112 8.17 -6.84 3.81
N LYS A 113 9.17 -5.98 4.07
CA LYS A 113 9.53 -4.89 3.17
C LYS A 113 9.91 -5.41 1.79
N TRP A 114 10.62 -6.54 1.67
CA TRP A 114 10.90 -7.15 0.36
C TRP A 114 9.61 -7.51 -0.39
N GLY A 115 8.62 -8.07 0.31
CA GLY A 115 7.31 -8.36 -0.27
C GLY A 115 6.48 -7.12 -0.63
N MET A 116 6.73 -5.99 0.05
CA MET A 116 6.07 -4.72 -0.26
C MET A 116 6.60 -4.07 -1.55
N LEU A 117 7.84 -4.38 -1.98
CA LEU A 117 8.42 -3.83 -3.22
C LEU A 117 7.60 -4.20 -4.47
N ASP A 118 6.89 -5.33 -4.43
CA ASP A 118 6.10 -5.86 -5.53
C ASP A 118 4.59 -5.57 -5.43
N HIS A 119 4.09 -5.25 -4.24
CA HIS A 119 2.64 -5.27 -3.97
C HIS A 119 2.07 -3.98 -3.37
N GLY A 120 2.92 -3.01 -2.99
CA GLY A 120 2.50 -1.76 -2.38
C GLY A 120 3.20 -0.54 -2.98
N PRO A 121 2.59 0.65 -2.85
CA PRO A 121 3.22 1.90 -3.29
C PRO A 121 4.44 2.19 -2.42
N ARG A 122 5.56 2.52 -3.04
CA ARG A 122 6.84 2.72 -2.34
C ARG A 122 6.88 4.03 -1.55
N LEU A 123 7.75 4.14 -0.53
CA LEU A 123 7.92 5.40 0.19
C LEU A 123 8.35 6.53 -0.76
N THR A 124 9.27 6.25 -1.69
CA THR A 124 9.69 7.22 -2.71
C THR A 124 8.55 7.63 -3.63
N GLU A 125 7.70 6.69 -4.03
CA GLU A 125 6.55 6.95 -4.91
C GLU A 125 5.49 7.80 -4.20
N LEU A 126 5.16 7.43 -2.97
CA LEU A 126 4.23 8.17 -2.12
C LEU A 126 4.76 9.59 -1.85
N ASP A 127 6.05 9.75 -1.54
CA ASP A 127 6.67 11.06 -1.29
C ASP A 127 6.58 11.93 -2.54
N THR A 128 6.95 11.38 -3.69
CA THR A 128 6.86 12.08 -4.98
C THR A 128 5.43 12.52 -5.26
N ALA A 129 4.44 11.66 -5.01
CA ALA A 129 3.04 12.01 -5.19
C ALA A 129 2.56 13.09 -4.20
N ILE A 130 3.02 13.05 -2.95
CA ILE A 130 2.75 14.11 -1.95
C ILE A 130 3.33 15.44 -2.45
N VAL A 131 4.58 15.45 -2.89
CA VAL A 131 5.24 16.65 -3.43
C VAL A 131 4.48 17.23 -4.62
N VAL A 132 4.03 16.39 -5.55
CA VAL A 132 3.21 16.83 -6.69
C VAL A 132 1.91 17.47 -6.19
N CYS A 133 1.21 16.81 -5.26
CA CYS A 133 -0.02 17.34 -4.68
C CYS A 133 0.20 18.71 -3.99
N LEU A 134 1.28 18.84 -3.23
CA LEU A 134 1.64 20.08 -2.55
C LEU A 134 2.05 21.20 -3.53
N ARG A 135 2.69 20.87 -4.65
CA ARG A 135 3.00 21.84 -5.72
C ARG A 135 1.72 22.40 -6.35
N GLU A 136 0.72 21.56 -6.58
CA GLU A 136 -0.58 22.01 -7.12
C GLU A 136 -1.33 22.87 -6.10
N LEU A 137 -1.34 22.46 -4.82
CA LEU A 137 -1.94 23.28 -3.74
C LEU A 137 -1.25 24.63 -3.59
N ARG A 138 0.10 24.65 -3.68
CA ARG A 138 0.89 25.89 -3.66
C ARG A 138 0.44 26.85 -4.76
N LEU A 139 0.20 26.35 -5.98
CA LEU A 139 -0.28 27.15 -7.10
C LEU A 139 -1.69 27.67 -6.85
N ALA A 140 -2.60 26.82 -6.36
CA ALA A 140 -3.97 27.21 -6.06
C ALA A 140 -4.04 28.34 -5.01
N TYR A 141 -3.22 28.26 -3.95
CA TYR A 141 -3.14 29.27 -2.89
C TYR A 141 -2.13 30.41 -3.17
N GLN A 142 -1.64 30.51 -4.40
CA GLN A 142 -0.75 31.57 -4.89
C GLN A 142 0.45 31.81 -3.97
N LEU A 143 1.04 30.74 -3.43
CA LEU A 143 2.22 30.87 -2.58
C LEU A 143 3.43 31.25 -3.44
N LEU A 144 4.25 32.19 -2.94
CA LEU A 144 5.47 32.62 -3.61
C LEU A 144 6.40 31.44 -3.87
N ASP A 145 7.01 31.44 -5.05
CA ASP A 145 8.06 30.49 -5.39
C ASP A 145 9.39 31.05 -4.88
N ASP A 146 9.77 30.65 -3.67
CA ASP A 146 11.05 31.03 -3.09
C ASP A 146 11.86 29.79 -2.69
N ARG A 147 13.13 30.02 -2.34
CA ARG A 147 14.05 28.95 -1.97
C ARG A 147 13.55 28.13 -0.76
N ARG A 148 12.79 28.74 0.15
CA ARG A 148 12.23 28.05 1.31
C ARG A 148 11.15 27.09 0.87
N VAL A 149 10.19 27.53 0.07
CA VAL A 149 9.11 26.68 -0.47
C VAL A 149 9.68 25.56 -1.34
N ALA A 150 10.66 25.86 -2.20
CA ALA A 150 11.34 24.86 -3.00
C ALA A 150 11.93 23.72 -2.14
N SER A 151 12.63 24.05 -1.05
CA SER A 151 13.23 23.06 -0.15
C SER A 151 12.22 22.17 0.61
N LEU A 152 10.99 22.67 0.80
CA LEU A 152 9.89 21.89 1.38
C LEU A 152 9.32 20.89 0.36
N LEU A 153 9.43 21.20 -0.94
CA LEU A 153 8.85 20.46 -2.07
C LEU A 153 9.89 19.64 -2.84
N ASP A 154 11.05 19.36 -2.25
CA ASP A 154 12.04 18.42 -2.76
C ASP A 154 11.73 17.01 -2.24
N ALA A 155 11.60 16.03 -3.14
CA ALA A 155 11.41 14.63 -2.77
C ALA A 155 12.55 14.14 -1.87
N GLN A 156 12.25 13.33 -0.86
CA GLN A 156 13.26 12.77 0.02
C GLN A 156 13.80 11.44 -0.54
N LYS A 157 14.97 11.07 -0.05
CA LYS A 157 15.64 9.81 -0.37
C LYS A 157 15.47 8.83 0.78
N TYR A 158 15.04 7.63 0.45
CA TYR A 158 14.78 6.52 1.39
C TYR A 158 15.89 5.47 1.19
N GLU A 159 16.87 5.45 2.10
CA GLU A 159 18.13 4.72 1.94
C GLU A 159 17.90 3.20 2.01
N LEU A 160 16.95 2.74 2.84
CA LEU A 160 16.60 1.31 2.87
C LEU A 160 16.00 0.89 1.54
N GLU A 161 14.99 1.62 1.08
CA GLU A 161 14.29 1.30 -0.16
C GLU A 161 15.23 1.32 -1.36
N GLU A 162 16.10 2.32 -1.45
CA GLU A 162 17.09 2.40 -2.53
C GLU A 162 18.09 1.24 -2.48
N ALA A 163 18.59 0.90 -1.29
CA ALA A 163 19.51 -0.23 -1.11
C ALA A 163 18.85 -1.56 -1.51
N MET A 164 17.59 -1.77 -1.13
CA MET A 164 16.81 -2.94 -1.53
C MET A 164 16.64 -3.00 -3.05
N LEU A 165 16.20 -1.91 -3.67
CA LEU A 165 16.00 -1.84 -5.12
C LEU A 165 17.30 -2.00 -5.90
N ALA A 166 18.44 -1.58 -5.34
CA ALA A 166 19.74 -1.84 -5.94
C ALA A 166 20.07 -3.34 -5.97
N GLN A 167 19.76 -4.08 -4.89
CA GLN A 167 19.95 -5.52 -4.83
C GLN A 167 18.98 -6.28 -5.76
N VAL A 168 17.70 -5.87 -5.80
CA VAL A 168 16.72 -6.43 -6.74
C VAL A 168 17.22 -6.29 -8.18
N ARG A 169 17.62 -5.07 -8.58
CA ARG A 169 18.14 -4.81 -9.94
C ARG A 169 19.36 -5.67 -10.26
N ARG A 170 20.28 -5.83 -9.31
CA ARG A 170 21.47 -6.68 -9.47
C ARG A 170 21.08 -8.15 -9.71
N VAL A 171 20.20 -8.72 -8.89
CA VAL A 171 19.78 -10.12 -9.03
C VAL A 171 18.95 -10.36 -10.29
N MET A 172 18.09 -9.42 -10.68
CA MET A 172 17.35 -9.50 -11.94
C MET A 172 18.30 -9.58 -13.14
N GLN A 173 19.39 -8.80 -13.14
CA GLN A 173 20.40 -8.82 -14.20
C GLN A 173 21.25 -10.10 -14.20
N GLU A 174 21.70 -10.55 -13.02
CA GLU A 174 22.56 -11.73 -12.89
C GLU A 174 21.82 -13.05 -13.16
N ARG A 175 20.54 -13.13 -12.78
CA ARG A 175 19.76 -14.38 -12.78
C ARG A 175 18.58 -14.39 -13.75
N SER A 176 18.38 -13.33 -14.53
CA SER A 176 17.24 -13.18 -15.46
C SER A 176 15.88 -13.43 -14.79
N LEU A 177 15.73 -13.00 -13.54
CA LEU A 177 14.50 -13.12 -12.75
C LEU A 177 13.63 -11.87 -12.93
N ASP A 178 12.31 -12.03 -12.78
CA ASP A 178 11.42 -10.90 -12.56
C ASP A 178 11.59 -10.32 -11.14
N GLU A 179 11.05 -9.12 -10.92
CA GLU A 179 11.19 -8.37 -9.66
C GLU A 179 10.62 -9.12 -8.45
N VAL A 180 9.53 -9.88 -8.64
CA VAL A 180 8.90 -10.68 -7.58
C VAL A 180 9.83 -11.81 -7.16
N SER A 181 10.29 -12.57 -8.14
CA SER A 181 11.21 -13.70 -7.94
C SER A 181 12.53 -13.23 -7.33
N ALA A 182 13.07 -12.09 -7.78
CA ALA A 182 14.28 -11.50 -7.22
C ALA A 182 14.08 -11.07 -5.76
N SER A 183 12.98 -10.37 -5.44
CA SER A 183 12.67 -9.93 -4.07
C SER A 183 12.47 -11.11 -3.13
N LEU A 184 11.83 -12.19 -3.58
CA LEU A 184 11.64 -13.40 -2.79
C LEU A 184 12.97 -14.07 -2.43
N VAL A 185 13.86 -14.25 -3.42
CA VAL A 185 15.20 -14.83 -3.21
C VAL A 185 16.01 -13.97 -2.24
N LEU A 186 16.00 -12.65 -2.42
CA LEU A 186 16.73 -11.72 -1.56
C LEU A 186 16.18 -11.66 -0.14
N SER A 187 14.87 -11.90 0.05
CA SER A 187 14.24 -11.86 1.37
C SER A 187 14.73 -12.94 2.33
N GLU A 188 15.33 -14.02 1.80
CA GLU A 188 15.86 -15.15 2.56
C GLU A 188 17.39 -15.15 2.66
N ASP A 189 18.05 -14.12 2.12
CA ASP A 189 19.51 -13.99 2.10
C ASP A 189 20.01 -13.11 3.26
N ASP A 190 20.63 -13.74 4.26
CA ASP A 190 21.18 -13.07 5.45
C ASP A 190 22.24 -12.02 5.11
N GLU A 191 23.09 -12.26 4.10
CA GLU A 191 24.16 -11.34 3.74
C GLU A 191 23.59 -10.08 3.07
N VAL A 192 22.62 -10.26 2.18
CA VAL A 192 21.88 -9.16 1.54
C VAL A 192 21.12 -8.35 2.59
N ASN A 193 20.37 -9.02 3.48
CA ASN A 193 19.62 -8.35 4.53
C ASN A 193 20.55 -7.53 5.44
N THR A 194 21.71 -8.06 5.79
CA THR A 194 22.74 -7.33 6.55
C THR A 194 23.26 -6.11 5.79
N ALA A 195 23.56 -6.25 4.50
CA ALA A 195 24.09 -5.16 3.68
C ALA A 195 23.08 -4.01 3.52
N VAL A 196 21.81 -4.35 3.25
CA VAL A 196 20.71 -3.40 3.10
C VAL A 196 20.42 -2.68 4.42
N ALA A 197 20.32 -3.42 5.52
CA ALA A 197 20.09 -2.86 6.85
C ALA A 197 21.21 -1.88 7.25
N LYS A 198 22.47 -2.22 6.94
CA LYS A 198 23.62 -1.35 7.19
C LYS A 198 23.55 -0.06 6.36
N ALA A 199 23.17 -0.14 5.08
CA ALA A 199 23.01 1.04 4.24
C ALA A 199 21.93 2.00 4.79
N ALA A 200 20.84 1.42 5.30
CA ALA A 200 19.71 2.11 5.93
C ALA A 200 19.92 2.52 7.39
N ARG A 201 21.12 2.30 7.94
CA ARG A 201 21.46 2.60 9.34
C ARG A 201 20.49 1.96 10.34
N VAL A 202 19.98 0.77 10.03
CA VAL A 202 19.21 -0.04 10.98
C VAL A 202 20.14 -0.39 12.16
N PRO A 203 19.71 -0.22 13.41
CA PRO A 203 20.51 -0.60 14.58
C PRO A 203 20.88 -2.07 14.57
N ARG A 204 22.01 -2.39 15.20
CA ARG A 204 22.54 -3.76 15.20
C ARG A 204 21.64 -4.72 15.98
N ASP A 205 21.13 -4.28 17.12
CA ASP A 205 20.17 -5.02 17.94
C ASP A 205 18.87 -5.32 17.20
N GLU A 206 18.35 -4.35 16.45
CA GLU A 206 17.18 -4.52 15.59
C GLU A 206 17.46 -5.52 14.46
N LEU A 207 18.60 -5.39 13.78
CA LEU A 207 19.01 -6.33 12.74
C LEU A 207 19.20 -7.75 13.27
N ASP A 208 19.84 -7.90 14.44
CA ASP A 208 20.07 -9.20 15.06
C ASP A 208 18.73 -9.89 15.42
N ALA A 209 17.72 -9.11 15.86
CA ALA A 209 16.36 -9.61 16.09
C ALA A 209 15.69 -10.08 14.79
N GLU A 210 15.75 -9.27 13.73
CA GLU A 210 15.17 -9.59 12.42
C GLU A 210 15.80 -10.84 11.78
N LEU A 211 17.13 -10.95 11.82
CA LEU A 211 17.85 -12.14 11.33
C LEU A 211 17.54 -13.38 12.19
N GLY A 212 17.36 -13.21 13.50
CA GLY A 212 16.92 -14.26 14.40
C GLY A 212 15.56 -14.84 14.01
N GLU A 213 14.59 -13.97 13.69
CA GLU A 213 13.28 -14.41 13.21
C GLU A 213 13.38 -15.16 11.87
N LEU A 214 14.18 -14.64 10.92
CA LEU A 214 14.40 -15.28 9.62
C LEU A 214 14.95 -16.72 9.78
N ARG A 215 15.96 -16.89 10.62
CA ARG A 215 16.60 -18.19 10.89
C ARG A 215 15.67 -19.16 11.62
N SER A 216 14.91 -18.68 12.60
CA SER A 216 13.95 -19.53 13.33
C SER A 216 12.86 -20.10 12.41
N ARG A 217 12.44 -19.34 11.40
CA ARG A 217 11.49 -19.80 10.37
C ARG A 217 12.13 -20.77 9.36
N ALA A 218 13.38 -20.54 8.96
CA ALA A 218 14.11 -21.48 8.09
C ALA A 218 14.35 -22.84 8.79
N GLY A 219 14.61 -22.82 10.10
CA GLY A 219 14.78 -24.03 10.92
C GLY A 219 13.49 -24.85 11.13
N ALA A 220 12.31 -24.24 10.99
CA ALA A 220 11.02 -24.93 11.03
C ALA A 220 10.68 -25.65 9.70
N GLY A 221 11.42 -25.40 8.63
CA GLY A 221 11.14 -25.88 7.28
C GLY A 221 11.80 -27.20 6.86
N THR A 222 12.55 -27.88 7.74
CA THR A 222 13.28 -29.13 7.40
C THR A 222 12.70 -30.39 8.05
N GLY A 223 11.51 -30.32 8.66
CA GLY A 223 10.77 -31.47 9.17
C GLY A 223 9.86 -32.10 8.11
N ASN A 224 10.20 -33.32 7.69
CA ASN A 224 9.46 -34.23 6.80
C ASN A 224 7.91 -34.13 6.91
N PRO A 225 7.14 -34.08 5.79
CA PRO A 225 5.68 -34.02 5.86
C PRO A 225 5.10 -35.42 6.12
N GLN A 226 4.82 -35.72 7.39
CA GLN A 226 3.84 -36.75 7.74
C GLN A 226 2.53 -36.09 8.12
N THR A 227 1.54 -36.36 7.26
CA THR A 227 0.11 -36.16 7.46
C THR A 227 -0.33 -36.63 8.85
N ASN A 228 -0.97 -35.75 9.62
CA ASN A 228 -2.18 -36.10 10.34
C ASN A 228 -2.97 -34.85 10.71
N HIS A 229 -4.25 -34.91 10.40
CA HIS A 229 -5.29 -34.03 10.92
C HIS A 229 -5.22 -34.01 12.44
N ASP A 230 -5.11 -32.81 13.03
CA ASP A 230 -5.96 -32.45 14.15
C ASP A 230 -6.08 -30.92 14.26
N VAL A 231 -7.33 -30.49 14.24
CA VAL A 231 -7.75 -29.09 14.32
C VAL A 231 -7.69 -28.67 15.78
N VAL A 232 -6.86 -27.68 16.10
CA VAL A 232 -7.01 -26.87 17.31
C VAL A 232 -6.95 -25.41 16.89
N GLU A 233 -8.11 -24.76 16.85
CA GLU A 233 -8.24 -23.32 16.67
C GLU A 233 -7.72 -22.56 17.91
N PRO A 234 -6.98 -21.45 17.76
CA PRO A 234 -6.91 -20.45 18.80
C PRO A 234 -7.99 -19.38 18.57
N ASN A 235 -8.89 -19.29 19.55
CA ASN A 235 -9.76 -18.15 19.81
C ASN A 235 -8.93 -16.86 19.93
N VAL A 236 -9.20 -15.84 19.12
CA VAL A 236 -9.09 -14.44 19.55
C VAL A 236 -10.15 -13.60 18.82
N SER A 237 -11.13 -13.16 19.60
CA SER A 237 -11.98 -12.01 19.34
C SER A 237 -11.16 -10.72 19.44
N GLU A 238 -11.18 -9.87 18.41
CA GLU A 238 -11.42 -8.42 18.52
C GLU A 238 -11.32 -7.79 17.13
N GLY A 239 -12.27 -6.88 16.84
CA GLY A 239 -12.53 -6.36 15.51
C GLY A 239 -11.58 -5.24 15.11
N ILE A 240 -11.15 -5.28 13.84
CA ILE A 240 -10.55 -4.13 13.14
C ILE A 240 -11.45 -3.81 11.92
N PRO A 241 -12.07 -2.62 11.85
CA PRO A 241 -12.81 -2.18 10.67
C PRO A 241 -11.86 -1.60 9.61
N GLY A 242 -12.08 -1.93 8.33
CA GLY A 242 -11.46 -1.21 7.20
C GLY A 242 -10.64 -2.01 6.19
N LYS A 243 -10.97 -3.28 5.89
CA LYS A 243 -10.39 -4.00 4.73
C LYS A 243 -11.15 -3.67 3.44
N ALA A 244 -10.72 -2.65 2.71
CA ALA A 244 -11.01 -2.56 1.28
C ALA A 244 -10.26 -3.72 0.57
N SER A 245 -11.00 -4.47 -0.23
CA SER A 245 -10.68 -5.83 -0.67
C SER A 245 -9.46 -5.91 -1.62
N LEU A 246 -8.56 -6.88 -1.38
CA LEU A 246 -7.44 -7.29 -2.26
C LEU A 246 -7.85 -7.66 -3.71
N ILE A 247 -9.16 -7.69 -4.00
CA ILE A 247 -9.74 -8.01 -5.31
C ILE A 247 -9.39 -6.99 -6.39
N HIS A 248 -9.14 -5.72 -6.05
CA HIS A 248 -8.83 -4.68 -7.04
C HIS A 248 -7.58 -4.94 -7.87
N LYS A 249 -6.61 -5.68 -7.32
CA LYS A 249 -5.35 -6.00 -8.03
C LYS A 249 -5.57 -6.84 -9.28
N HIS A 250 -6.66 -7.62 -9.31
CA HIS A 250 -6.99 -8.51 -10.42
C HIS A 250 -8.33 -8.12 -11.06
N GLU A 251 -8.77 -6.87 -10.87
CA GLU A 251 -10.01 -6.37 -11.46
C GLU A 251 -9.76 -5.98 -12.92
N ILE A 252 -10.55 -6.54 -13.82
CA ILE A 252 -10.52 -6.27 -15.25
C ILE A 252 -11.86 -5.71 -15.71
N ARG A 253 -11.80 -4.86 -16.73
CA ARG A 253 -12.97 -4.23 -17.33
C ARG A 253 -13.45 -5.07 -18.50
N LEU A 254 -14.63 -5.68 -18.35
CA LEU A 254 -15.33 -6.34 -19.46
C LEU A 254 -15.82 -5.30 -20.47
N GLU A 255 -15.80 -5.67 -21.75
CA GLU A 255 -16.40 -4.89 -22.84
C GLU A 255 -17.91 -5.09 -22.86
N SER A 256 -18.38 -6.32 -22.66
CA SER A 256 -19.80 -6.66 -22.54
C SER A 256 -20.03 -7.97 -21.78
N ILE A 257 -21.23 -8.16 -21.27
CA ILE A 257 -21.73 -9.42 -20.69
C ILE A 257 -23.18 -9.62 -21.14
N GLU A 258 -23.53 -10.84 -21.54
CA GLU A 258 -24.91 -11.21 -21.87
C GLU A 258 -25.77 -11.26 -20.60
N SER A 259 -27.00 -10.74 -20.70
CA SER A 259 -27.94 -10.69 -19.58
C SER A 259 -28.40 -12.08 -19.14
N GLU A 260 -28.55 -13.00 -20.09
CA GLU A 260 -29.01 -14.37 -19.82
C GLU A 260 -27.81 -15.32 -19.60
N PRO A 261 -27.84 -16.17 -18.56
CA PRO A 261 -26.83 -17.19 -18.37
C PRO A 261 -27.00 -18.32 -19.40
N PHE A 262 -25.89 -18.82 -19.94
CA PHE A 262 -25.91 -20.00 -20.81
C PHE A 262 -25.79 -21.32 -20.02
N ALA A 263 -25.37 -21.27 -18.76
CA ALA A 263 -25.35 -22.43 -17.86
C ALA A 263 -25.53 -22.01 -16.38
N MET A 264 -26.08 -22.91 -15.56
CA MET A 264 -26.28 -22.68 -14.13
C MET A 264 -25.85 -23.91 -13.32
N GLY A 265 -25.14 -23.68 -12.22
CA GLY A 265 -24.74 -24.71 -11.27
C GLY A 265 -25.15 -24.34 -9.83
N SER A 266 -24.89 -25.24 -8.89
CA SER A 266 -25.26 -25.07 -7.47
C SER A 266 -24.60 -23.87 -6.79
N VAL A 267 -23.50 -23.35 -7.34
CA VAL A 267 -22.67 -22.28 -6.75
C VAL A 267 -22.51 -21.07 -7.68
N GLY A 268 -23.38 -20.92 -8.70
CA GLY A 268 -23.35 -19.73 -9.56
C GLY A 268 -23.89 -19.93 -10.97
N ARG A 269 -23.90 -18.85 -11.75
CA ARG A 269 -24.38 -18.82 -13.14
C ARG A 269 -23.23 -18.46 -14.08
N LEU A 270 -23.19 -19.06 -15.26
CA LEU A 270 -22.20 -18.78 -16.31
C LEU A 270 -22.86 -17.97 -17.42
N HIS A 271 -22.26 -16.82 -17.70
CA HIS A 271 -22.66 -15.89 -18.76
C HIS A 271 -21.56 -15.82 -19.80
N ARG A 272 -21.92 -15.44 -21.02
CA ARG A 272 -20.94 -15.11 -22.06
C ARG A 272 -20.60 -13.63 -21.97
N GLY A 273 -19.34 -13.28 -22.14
CA GLY A 273 -18.88 -11.90 -22.16
C GLY A 273 -17.75 -11.68 -23.14
N THR A 274 -17.37 -10.42 -23.28
CA THR A 274 -16.28 -9.99 -24.17
C THR A 274 -15.17 -9.35 -23.35
N TYR A 275 -13.95 -9.87 -23.50
CA TYR A 275 -12.75 -9.30 -22.89
C TYR A 275 -11.58 -9.35 -23.89
N ALA A 276 -10.93 -8.21 -24.10
CA ALA A 276 -9.86 -8.05 -25.07
C ALA A 276 -10.26 -8.60 -26.46
N ARG A 277 -11.48 -8.26 -26.91
CA ARG A 277 -12.12 -8.75 -28.15
C ARG A 277 -12.31 -10.27 -28.27
N ASN A 278 -12.10 -11.03 -27.18
CA ASN A 278 -12.30 -12.47 -27.15
C ASN A 278 -13.58 -12.81 -26.38
N CYS A 279 -14.26 -13.87 -26.83
CA CYS A 279 -15.36 -14.48 -26.09
C CYS A 279 -14.80 -15.18 -24.85
N VAL A 280 -15.36 -14.84 -23.69
CA VAL A 280 -14.98 -15.41 -22.40
C VAL A 280 -16.21 -15.94 -21.66
N ALA A 281 -16.01 -17.01 -20.89
CA ALA A 281 -17.00 -17.47 -19.92
C ALA A 281 -16.88 -16.65 -18.64
N VAL A 282 -18.01 -16.25 -18.08
CA VAL A 282 -18.13 -15.28 -17.00
C VAL A 282 -18.94 -15.91 -15.87
N LYS A 283 -18.29 -16.39 -14.81
CA LYS A 283 -18.98 -17.07 -13.69
C LYS A 283 -19.41 -16.09 -12.61
N LEU A 284 -20.70 -15.84 -12.43
CA LEU A 284 -21.24 -15.03 -11.35
C LEU A 284 -21.55 -15.90 -10.12
N ILE A 285 -20.88 -15.60 -9.01
CA ILE A 285 -21.12 -16.23 -7.71
C ILE A 285 -21.92 -15.26 -6.84
N SER A 286 -23.10 -15.68 -6.38
CA SER A 286 -23.89 -14.88 -5.45
C SER A 286 -23.33 -14.99 -4.03
N LEU A 287 -23.07 -13.84 -3.40
CA LEU A 287 -22.70 -13.74 -1.98
C LEU A 287 -23.89 -13.31 -1.10
N SER A 288 -25.09 -13.26 -1.67
CA SER A 288 -26.32 -12.92 -0.96
C SER A 288 -26.58 -13.91 0.16
N GLY A 289 -26.79 -13.43 1.40
CA GLY A 289 -27.07 -14.28 2.57
C GLY A 289 -25.85 -14.60 3.44
N LEU A 290 -24.65 -14.15 3.07
CA LEU A 290 -23.44 -14.32 3.89
C LEU A 290 -23.17 -13.10 4.80
N SER A 291 -22.78 -13.37 6.05
CA SER A 291 -22.35 -12.33 6.99
C SER A 291 -21.10 -11.59 6.47
N VAL A 292 -20.86 -10.37 6.96
CA VAL A 292 -19.73 -9.53 6.54
C VAL A 292 -18.40 -10.25 6.77
N SER A 293 -18.20 -10.85 7.95
CA SER A 293 -16.97 -11.59 8.29
C SER A 293 -16.73 -12.79 7.37
N ARG A 294 -17.79 -13.54 7.04
CA ARG A 294 -17.70 -14.70 6.16
C ARG A 294 -17.44 -14.29 4.71
N ARG A 295 -18.02 -13.18 4.26
CA ARG A 295 -17.67 -12.56 2.96
C ARG A 295 -16.20 -12.16 2.92
N THR A 296 -15.69 -11.46 3.94
CA THR A 296 -14.29 -11.03 3.99
C THR A 296 -13.31 -12.21 3.98
N LYS A 297 -13.60 -13.27 4.75
CA LYS A 297 -12.77 -14.49 4.76
C LYS A 297 -12.77 -15.18 3.40
N LEU A 298 -13.96 -15.41 2.83
CA LEU A 298 -14.12 -16.07 1.53
C LEU A 298 -13.47 -15.27 0.39
N MET A 299 -13.57 -13.94 0.41
CA MET A 299 -12.87 -13.07 -0.57
C MET A 299 -11.34 -13.09 -0.38
N GLY A 300 -10.86 -13.18 0.85
CA GLY A 300 -9.43 -13.33 1.14
C GLY A 300 -8.85 -14.65 0.64
N GLU A 301 -9.54 -15.77 0.87
CA GLU A 301 -9.18 -17.10 0.34
C GLU A 301 -9.25 -17.13 -1.18
N PHE A 302 -10.34 -16.61 -1.76
CA PHE A 302 -10.52 -16.51 -3.20
C PHE A 302 -9.42 -15.69 -3.88
N THR A 303 -8.97 -14.59 -3.28
CA THR A 303 -7.89 -13.77 -3.84
C THR A 303 -6.59 -14.58 -3.92
N LYS A 304 -6.26 -15.37 -2.90
CA LYS A 304 -5.06 -16.22 -2.90
C LYS A 304 -5.12 -17.29 -3.99
N GLU A 305 -6.26 -17.97 -4.12
CA GLU A 305 -6.48 -18.98 -5.16
C GLU A 305 -6.41 -18.37 -6.57
N MET A 306 -7.01 -17.19 -6.74
CA MET A 306 -7.01 -16.47 -8.01
C MET A 306 -5.60 -16.09 -8.46
N THR A 307 -4.73 -15.65 -7.54
CA THR A 307 -3.33 -15.35 -7.88
C THR A 307 -2.60 -16.58 -8.44
N ILE A 308 -2.84 -17.76 -7.87
CA ILE A 308 -2.26 -19.01 -8.38
C ILE A 308 -2.83 -19.32 -9.77
N MET A 309 -4.15 -19.24 -9.95
CA MET A 309 -4.79 -19.54 -11.24
C MET A 309 -4.35 -18.59 -12.37
N LEU A 310 -4.08 -17.32 -12.06
CA LEU A 310 -3.57 -16.33 -13.02
C LEU A 310 -2.14 -16.63 -13.49
N SER A 311 -1.32 -17.28 -12.65
CA SER A 311 0.05 -17.65 -13.00
C SER A 311 0.17 -18.90 -13.90
N LEU A 312 -0.90 -19.70 -14.01
CA LEU A 312 -0.88 -20.90 -14.84
C LEU A 312 -0.92 -20.49 -16.32
N ARG A 313 0.14 -20.83 -17.06
CA ARG A 313 0.24 -20.60 -18.51
C ARG A 313 0.50 -21.91 -19.23
N SER A 314 -0.57 -22.56 -19.69
CA SER A 314 -0.51 -23.78 -20.48
C SER A 314 -1.69 -23.83 -21.46
N PRO A 315 -1.50 -24.28 -22.71
CA PRO A 315 -2.59 -24.43 -23.68
C PRO A 315 -3.61 -25.52 -23.27
N PHE A 316 -3.27 -26.38 -22.31
CA PHE A 316 -4.15 -27.44 -21.79
C PHE A 316 -4.81 -27.08 -20.46
N VAL A 317 -4.60 -25.86 -19.97
CA VAL A 317 -5.18 -25.37 -18.72
C VAL A 317 -6.11 -24.20 -19.05
N VAL A 318 -7.27 -24.18 -18.39
CA VAL A 318 -8.22 -23.09 -18.49
C VAL A 318 -7.58 -21.80 -17.97
N GLN A 319 -7.26 -20.88 -18.87
CA GLN A 319 -6.66 -19.60 -18.49
C GLN A 319 -7.67 -18.75 -17.73
N VAL A 320 -7.29 -18.27 -16.55
CA VAL A 320 -8.05 -17.26 -15.81
C VAL A 320 -7.48 -15.87 -16.14
N PHE A 321 -8.34 -14.86 -16.31
CA PHE A 321 -7.92 -13.47 -16.61
C PHE A 321 -8.09 -12.47 -15.48
N GLY A 322 -8.97 -12.74 -14.51
CA GLY A 322 -9.23 -11.84 -13.37
C GLY A 322 -10.71 -11.81 -12.99
N THR A 323 -11.07 -10.79 -12.21
CA THR A 323 -12.42 -10.52 -11.68
C THR A 323 -13.01 -9.24 -12.26
N ALA A 324 -14.31 -9.02 -12.15
CA ALA A 324 -14.94 -7.75 -12.52
C ALA A 324 -15.95 -7.30 -11.43
N ARG A 325 -15.87 -6.06 -10.94
CA ARG A 325 -16.85 -5.40 -10.04
C ARG A 325 -17.39 -6.25 -8.89
N TYR A 326 -16.56 -6.51 -7.87
CA TYR A 326 -16.93 -6.97 -6.51
C TYR A 326 -17.81 -8.22 -6.35
N GLN A 327 -18.14 -8.91 -7.44
CA GLN A 327 -18.80 -10.20 -7.44
C GLN A 327 -17.81 -11.17 -8.10
N CYS A 328 -17.46 -12.26 -7.43
CA CYS A 328 -16.44 -13.18 -7.92
C CYS A 328 -16.77 -13.65 -9.33
N LEU A 329 -15.87 -13.33 -10.26
CA LEU A 329 -15.96 -13.56 -11.68
C LEU A 329 -14.66 -14.24 -12.10
N ILE A 330 -14.76 -15.46 -12.62
CA ILE A 330 -13.62 -16.19 -13.20
C ILE A 330 -13.83 -16.16 -14.71
N LEU A 331 -12.86 -15.58 -15.41
CA LEU A 331 -12.91 -15.40 -16.85
C LEU A 331 -12.03 -16.42 -17.54
N SER A 332 -12.63 -17.32 -18.32
CA SER A 332 -11.91 -18.33 -19.07
C SER A 332 -12.15 -18.27 -20.56
N LYS A 333 -11.11 -18.55 -21.35
CA LYS A 333 -11.21 -18.65 -22.80
C LYS A 333 -12.06 -19.88 -23.17
N LEU A 334 -13.14 -19.66 -23.91
CA LEU A 334 -13.89 -20.72 -24.56
C LEU A 334 -13.21 -21.00 -25.91
N TYR A 335 -12.90 -22.27 -26.17
CA TYR A 335 -12.51 -22.73 -27.52
C TYR A 335 -13.77 -23.03 -28.34
#